data_AF-A0A1V6P6K1-F1
#
_entry.id   AF-A0A1V6P6K1-F1
#
_cell.length_a   1.000
_cell.length_b   1.000
_cell.length_c   1.000
_cell.angle_alpha   90.00
_cell.angle_beta   90.00
_cell.angle_gamma   90.00
#
_symmetry.space_group_name_H-M   'P 1'
#
loop_
_entity.id
_entity.type
_entity.pdbx_description
1 polymer ?
#
loop_
_entity_poly.entity_id
_entity_poly.type
_entity_poly.pdbx_seq_one_letter_code
_entity_poly.pdbx_strand_id
1 'polypeptide(L)'
;MSRRDSVPVKVIGKQDLNISYTDRHAVRAVLYNSSTKHVALIRIAKGNYHKLPGGGIETDEDHTMAAKREILEEPGCEVSIEHTTLFARSEGWRDYLHQISFCYVATLVEDTGRPESTDLELSEGLSHCWIPIDCTISTTRDFRPSSEVGRFI
;
A
#
# COMPACT_ATOMS: atom_id res chain seq x y z
N MET A 1 33.79 -3.94 -1.30
CA MET A 1 32.82 -2.82 -1.25
C MET A 1 31.53 -3.30 -1.89
N SER A 2 30.58 -3.76 -1.07
CA SER A 2 29.31 -4.31 -1.53
C SER A 2 28.52 -3.21 -2.25
N ARG A 3 28.18 -3.44 -3.53
CA ARG A 3 27.16 -2.66 -4.21
C ARG A 3 25.88 -2.88 -3.41
N ARG A 4 25.40 -1.86 -2.69
CA ARG A 4 24.02 -1.87 -2.19
C ARG A 4 23.16 -1.82 -3.44
N ASP A 5 22.66 -2.98 -3.87
CA ASP A 5 21.66 -3.02 -4.93
C ASP A 5 20.47 -2.20 -4.43
N SER A 6 20.33 -1.00 -4.99
CA SER A 6 19.24 -0.09 -4.64
C SER A 6 17.93 -0.74 -5.08
N VAL A 7 16.95 -0.81 -4.19
CA VAL A 7 15.61 -1.31 -4.54
C VAL A 7 15.02 -0.48 -5.69
N PRO A 8 14.30 -1.12 -6.64
CA PRO A 8 13.71 -0.42 -7.77
C PRO A 8 12.71 0.66 -7.31
N VAL A 9 12.70 1.80 -8.00
CA VAL A 9 11.82 2.94 -7.70
C VAL A 9 10.86 3.19 -8.86
N LYS A 10 9.57 3.33 -8.56
CA LYS A 10 8.53 3.74 -9.50
C LYS A 10 8.07 5.17 -9.21
N VAL A 11 8.26 6.08 -10.15
CA VAL A 11 7.72 7.45 -10.04
C VAL A 11 6.31 7.52 -10.64
N ILE A 12 5.41 8.23 -9.95
CA ILE A 12 4.02 8.47 -10.32
C ILE A 12 3.75 9.98 -10.28
N GLY A 13 3.14 10.52 -11.33
CA GLY A 13 3.00 11.97 -11.50
C GLY A 13 4.30 12.64 -11.98
N LYS A 14 4.34 13.97 -11.92
CA LYS A 14 5.48 14.79 -12.33
C LYS A 14 5.72 15.86 -11.28
N GLN A 15 6.96 15.99 -10.82
CA GLN A 15 7.39 17.08 -9.95
C GLN A 15 7.32 18.42 -10.68
N ASP A 16 6.68 19.42 -10.06
CA ASP A 16 6.73 20.82 -10.49
C ASP A 16 7.66 21.62 -9.56
N LEU A 17 8.71 22.22 -10.13
CA LEU A 17 9.72 22.97 -9.37
C LEU A 17 9.18 24.27 -8.77
N ASN A 18 7.98 24.72 -9.18
CA ASN A 18 7.32 25.90 -8.62
C ASN A 18 6.45 25.57 -7.40
N ILE A 19 6.29 24.28 -7.06
CA ILE A 19 5.48 23.84 -5.92
C ILE A 19 6.41 23.45 -4.77
N SER A 20 6.11 23.95 -3.57
CA SER A 20 6.72 23.47 -2.34
C SER A 20 5.97 22.23 -1.85
N TYR A 21 6.62 21.08 -1.91
CA TYR A 21 6.04 19.81 -1.45
C TYR A 21 6.33 19.54 0.03
N THR A 22 5.39 18.86 0.68
CA THR A 22 5.59 18.22 1.99
C THR A 22 5.85 16.75 1.78
N ASP A 23 6.94 16.23 2.35
CA ASP A 23 7.26 14.81 2.29
C ASP A 23 6.35 14.01 3.22
N ARG A 24 5.81 12.90 2.71
CA ARG A 24 5.10 11.89 3.51
C ARG A 24 5.70 10.53 3.24
N HIS A 25 6.23 9.90 4.29
CA HIS A 25 6.71 8.53 4.22
C HIS A 25 5.57 7.57 4.52
N ALA A 26 5.50 6.51 3.72
CA ALA A 26 4.43 5.54 3.76
C ALA A 26 4.95 4.13 3.51
N VAL A 27 4.12 3.14 3.81
CA VAL A 27 4.37 1.74 3.49
C VAL A 27 3.27 1.19 2.60
N ARG A 28 3.64 0.18 1.82
CA ARG A 28 2.74 -0.65 1.03
C ARG A 28 3.15 -2.09 1.18
N ALA A 29 2.19 -3.00 1.26
CA ALA A 29 2.48 -4.41 1.40
C ALA A 29 1.75 -5.26 0.36
N VAL A 30 2.47 -6.17 -0.27
CA VAL A 30 1.86 -7.35 -0.89
C VAL A 30 1.58 -8.34 0.23
N LEU A 31 0.35 -8.32 0.76
CA LEU A 31 -0.09 -9.29 1.76
C LEU A 31 -0.45 -10.60 1.07
N TYR A 32 0.38 -11.62 1.28
CA TYR A 32 0.26 -12.92 0.64
C TYR A 32 -0.23 -14.00 1.62
N ASN A 33 -1.31 -14.69 1.23
CA ASN A 33 -1.79 -15.91 1.88
C ASN A 33 -1.18 -17.12 1.17
N SER A 34 -0.22 -17.78 1.81
CA SER A 34 0.51 -18.91 1.24
C SER A 34 -0.34 -20.19 1.11
N SER A 35 -1.33 -20.37 1.97
CA SER A 35 -2.23 -21.53 1.94
C SER A 35 -3.18 -21.49 0.74
N THR A 36 -3.68 -20.31 0.39
CA THR A 36 -4.64 -20.14 -0.72
C THR A 36 -3.99 -19.60 -1.99
N LYS A 37 -2.75 -19.10 -1.93
CA LYS A 37 -2.05 -18.37 -3.01
C LYS A 37 -2.77 -17.09 -3.46
N HIS A 38 -3.37 -16.37 -2.52
CA HIS A 38 -4.06 -15.10 -2.78
C HIS A 38 -3.28 -13.91 -2.22
N VAL A 39 -3.54 -12.73 -2.79
CA VAL A 39 -3.07 -11.43 -2.31
C VAL A 39 -4.27 -10.59 -1.89
N ALA A 40 -4.17 -9.89 -0.76
CA ALA A 40 -5.18 -8.94 -0.34
C ALA A 40 -5.02 -7.60 -1.08
N LEU A 41 -6.14 -7.08 -1.59
CA LEU A 41 -6.24 -5.73 -2.13
C LEU A 41 -7.26 -4.93 -1.32
N ILE A 42 -6.95 -3.65 -1.07
CA ILE A 42 -7.90 -2.70 -0.49
C ILE A 42 -8.69 -2.05 -1.61
N ARG A 43 -10.01 -2.08 -1.52
CA ARG A 43 -10.95 -1.47 -2.45
C ARG A 43 -11.46 -0.16 -1.87
N ILE A 44 -11.35 0.92 -2.65
CA ILE A 44 -11.96 2.22 -2.32
C ILE A 44 -13.15 2.44 -3.25
N ALA A 45 -14.35 2.14 -2.75
CA ALA A 45 -15.56 2.11 -3.59
C ALA A 45 -15.90 3.48 -4.20
N LYS A 46 -15.78 4.56 -3.43
CA LYS A 46 -16.09 5.93 -3.88
C LYS A 46 -15.18 6.41 -5.02
N GLY A 47 -13.92 5.96 -5.00
CA GLY A 47 -12.92 6.31 -6.00
C GLY A 47 -12.76 5.32 -7.16
N ASN A 48 -13.44 4.17 -7.09
CA ASN A 48 -13.35 3.08 -8.06
C ASN A 48 -11.90 2.63 -8.36
N TYR A 49 -11.11 2.37 -7.32
CA TYR A 49 -9.76 1.83 -7.46
C TYR A 49 -9.43 0.84 -6.35
N HIS A 50 -8.36 0.07 -6.58
CA HIS A 50 -7.75 -0.79 -5.57
C HIS A 50 -6.35 -0.30 -5.26
N LYS A 51 -5.90 -0.53 -4.03
CA LYS A 51 -4.53 -0.28 -3.58
C LYS A 51 -4.01 -1.50 -2.82
N LEU A 52 -2.69 -1.58 -2.69
CA LEU A 52 -2.08 -2.44 -1.69
C LEU A 52 -2.39 -1.90 -0.29
N PRO A 53 -2.56 -2.78 0.72
CA PRO A 53 -2.61 -2.37 2.12
C PRO A 53 -1.43 -1.48 2.51
N GLY A 54 -1.68 -0.52 3.38
CA GLY A 54 -0.67 0.35 3.96
C GLY A 54 -1.07 1.82 4.03
N GLY A 55 -0.27 2.57 4.76
CA GLY A 55 -0.49 3.99 5.00
C GLY A 55 0.76 4.68 5.50
N GLY A 56 0.57 5.70 6.35
CA GLY A 56 1.66 6.58 6.78
C GLY A 56 2.55 5.89 7.80
N ILE A 57 3.82 6.28 7.85
CA ILE A 57 4.72 5.91 8.94
C ILE A 57 4.60 6.98 10.03
N GLU A 58 4.25 6.58 11.25
CA GLU A 58 4.16 7.49 12.39
C GLU A 58 5.52 7.73 13.07
N THR A 59 5.59 8.70 14.00
CA THR A 59 6.87 9.20 14.57
C THR A 59 7.68 8.12 15.29
N ASP A 60 7.00 7.15 15.90
CA ASP A 60 7.62 6.10 16.72
C ASP A 60 7.62 4.72 16.01
N GLU A 61 7.40 4.69 14.70
CA GLU A 61 7.32 3.46 13.92
C GLU A 61 8.52 3.27 13.01
N ASP A 62 9.04 2.04 12.94
CA ASP A 62 9.79 1.62 11.77
C ASP A 62 8.84 1.17 10.65
N HIS A 63 9.39 0.97 9.45
CA HIS A 63 8.58 0.59 8.29
C HIS A 63 7.78 -0.71 8.50
N THR A 64 8.37 -1.69 9.19
CA THR A 64 7.70 -2.99 9.42
C THR A 64 6.62 -2.87 10.50
N MET A 65 6.81 -2.02 11.50
CA MET A 65 5.78 -1.69 12.49
C MET A 65 4.58 -1.03 11.82
N ALA A 66 4.81 0.03 11.03
CA ALA A 66 3.75 0.71 10.28
C ALA A 66 3.02 -0.24 9.34
N ALA A 67 3.74 -1.13 8.64
CA ALA A 67 3.12 -2.09 7.73
C ALA A 67 2.24 -3.10 8.47
N LYS A 68 2.68 -3.60 9.64
CA LYS A 68 1.87 -4.50 10.48
C LYS A 68 0.62 -3.81 11.00
N ARG A 69 0.74 -2.57 11.51
CA ARG A 69 -0.41 -1.79 12.00
C ARG A 69 -1.44 -1.59 10.89
N GLU A 70 -1.04 -1.07 9.74
CA GLU A 70 -1.96 -0.78 8.64
C GLU A 70 -2.64 -2.04 8.08
N ILE A 71 -1.92 -3.17 8.04
CA ILE A 71 -2.51 -4.46 7.64
C ILE A 71 -3.47 -5.01 8.71
N LEU A 72 -3.28 -4.68 9.98
CA LEU A 72 -4.25 -5.01 11.01
C LEU A 72 -5.49 -4.12 10.89
N GLU A 73 -5.31 -2.82 10.66
CA GLU A 73 -6.40 -1.82 10.57
C GLU A 73 -7.26 -2.00 9.31
N GLU A 74 -6.66 -2.16 8.13
CA GLU A 74 -7.38 -2.12 6.85
C GLU A 74 -8.05 -3.47 6.49
N PRO A 75 -7.32 -4.61 6.41
CA PRO A 75 -7.94 -5.91 6.18
C PRO A 75 -8.16 -6.76 7.45
N GLY A 76 -7.72 -6.36 8.64
CA GLY A 76 -7.92 -7.18 9.85
C GLY A 76 -6.97 -8.38 9.93
N CYS A 77 -5.73 -8.27 9.44
CA CYS A 77 -4.83 -9.41 9.32
C CYS A 77 -3.56 -9.26 10.20
N GLU A 78 -3.17 -10.34 10.86
CA GLU A 78 -1.85 -10.48 11.49
C GLU A 78 -0.85 -11.05 10.48
N VAL A 79 0.37 -10.51 10.48
CA VAL A 79 1.37 -10.85 9.46
C VAL A 79 2.78 -10.98 10.01
N SER A 80 3.58 -11.78 9.29
CA SER A 80 5.03 -11.77 9.38
C SER A 80 5.62 -10.93 8.24
N ILE A 81 6.52 -10.02 8.60
CA ILE A 81 7.24 -9.14 7.68
C ILE A 81 8.65 -8.92 8.25
N GLU A 82 9.65 -8.99 7.38
CA GLU A 82 11.06 -8.77 7.72
C GLU A 82 11.59 -7.61 6.91
N HIS A 83 12.59 -6.86 7.42
CA HIS A 83 13.18 -5.76 6.66
C HIS A 83 13.79 -6.21 5.31
N THR A 84 14.21 -7.47 5.22
CA THR A 84 14.75 -8.13 4.02
C THR A 84 13.71 -8.30 2.91
N THR A 85 12.41 -8.16 3.20
CA THR A 85 11.33 -8.29 2.21
C THR A 85 10.98 -6.98 1.52
N LEU A 86 11.71 -5.89 1.79
CA LEU A 86 11.64 -4.65 1.01
C LEU A 86 12.06 -4.93 -0.43
N PHE A 87 11.14 -4.81 -1.38
CA PHE A 87 11.40 -5.18 -2.78
C PHE A 87 11.29 -4.00 -3.76
N ALA A 88 10.65 -2.90 -3.37
CA ALA A 88 10.51 -1.72 -4.21
C ALA A 88 10.21 -0.46 -3.40
N ARG A 89 10.27 0.69 -4.09
CA ARG A 89 9.73 1.96 -3.63
C ARG A 89 8.85 2.58 -4.70
N SER A 90 7.87 3.38 -4.29
CA SER A 90 7.19 4.32 -5.19
C SER A 90 7.27 5.75 -4.67
N GLU A 91 7.36 6.70 -5.61
CA GLU A 91 7.39 8.13 -5.32
C GLU A 91 6.28 8.81 -6.12
N GLY A 92 5.35 9.44 -5.40
CA GLY A 92 4.19 10.10 -5.97
C GLY A 92 4.24 11.61 -5.75
N TRP A 93 4.06 12.38 -6.82
CA TRP A 93 3.97 13.84 -6.77
C TRP A 93 2.55 14.28 -7.11
N ARG A 94 1.82 14.82 -6.14
CA ARG A 94 0.42 15.27 -6.32
C ARG A 94 0.13 16.46 -5.41
N ASP A 95 -0.53 17.49 -5.95
CA ASP A 95 -0.87 18.72 -5.22
C ASP A 95 0.37 19.31 -4.55
N TYR A 96 0.40 19.35 -3.22
CA TYR A 96 1.52 19.79 -2.38
C TYR A 96 2.20 18.63 -1.63
N LEU A 97 1.92 17.38 -2.01
CA LEU A 97 2.41 16.17 -1.37
C LEU A 97 3.44 15.45 -2.24
N HIS A 98 4.59 15.13 -1.64
CA HIS A 98 5.54 14.17 -2.17
C HIS A 98 5.50 12.92 -1.29
N GLN A 99 4.86 11.86 -1.79
CA GLN A 99 4.73 10.62 -1.03
C GLN A 99 5.80 9.61 -1.44
N ILE A 100 6.59 9.15 -0.48
CA ILE A 100 7.58 8.09 -0.64
C ILE A 100 7.04 6.84 0.04
N SER A 101 6.74 5.81 -0.74
CA SER A 101 6.19 4.55 -0.22
C SER A 101 7.22 3.42 -0.31
N PHE A 102 7.45 2.73 0.80
CA PHE A 102 8.31 1.54 0.88
C PHE A 102 7.48 0.27 0.73
N CYS A 103 7.80 -0.57 -0.25
CA CYS A 103 6.98 -1.71 -0.64
C CYS A 103 7.57 -3.03 -0.13
N TYR A 104 6.81 -3.76 0.67
CA TYR A 104 7.22 -5.00 1.31
C TYR A 104 6.37 -6.19 0.86
N VAL A 105 6.93 -7.40 1.01
CA VAL A 105 6.12 -8.62 1.02
C VAL A 105 5.82 -8.98 2.47
N ALA A 106 4.53 -9.19 2.77
CA ALA A 106 4.06 -9.65 4.06
C ALA A 106 3.38 -11.02 3.90
N THR A 107 3.63 -11.94 4.83
CA THR A 107 3.00 -13.26 4.83
C THR A 107 1.92 -13.30 5.88
N LEU A 108 0.71 -13.72 5.49
CA LEU A 108 -0.42 -13.88 6.40
C LEU A 108 -0.07 -14.90 7.50
N VAL A 109 -0.31 -14.51 8.76
CA VAL A 109 -0.27 -15.39 9.93
C VAL A 109 -1.69 -15.75 10.33
N GLU A 110 -2.56 -14.75 10.47
CA GLU A 110 -3.96 -14.92 10.84
C GLU A 110 -4.83 -13.86 10.16
N ASP A 111 -6.01 -14.27 9.70
CA ASP A 111 -7.07 -13.37 9.26
C ASP A 111 -8.10 -13.29 10.39
N THR A 112 -8.12 -12.17 11.10
CA THR A 112 -9.01 -11.99 12.26
C THR A 112 -10.46 -11.71 11.84
N GLY A 113 -10.68 -11.36 10.57
CA GLY A 113 -11.96 -10.91 10.03
C GLY A 113 -12.48 -9.59 10.64
N ARG A 114 -11.62 -8.82 11.32
CA ARG A 114 -11.99 -7.61 12.08
C ARG A 114 -11.10 -6.43 11.71
N PRO A 115 -11.38 -5.73 10.60
CA PRO A 115 -10.69 -4.49 10.28
C PRO A 115 -11.10 -3.37 11.25
N GLU A 116 -10.15 -2.51 11.59
CA GLU A 116 -10.31 -1.32 12.45
C GLU A 116 -10.14 -0.04 11.61
N SER A 117 -11.01 0.11 10.60
CA SER A 117 -10.95 1.26 9.69
C SER A 117 -11.41 2.56 10.36
N THR A 118 -10.80 3.67 9.97
CA THR A 118 -11.20 5.00 10.43
C THR A 118 -12.54 5.45 9.83
N ASP A 119 -13.21 6.44 10.46
CA ASP A 119 -14.45 7.02 9.94
C ASP A 119 -14.31 7.56 8.51
N LEU A 120 -13.14 8.14 8.19
CA LEU A 120 -12.84 8.65 6.85
C LEU A 120 -12.82 7.50 5.84
N GLU A 121 -12.12 6.41 6.14
CA GLU A 121 -12.01 5.25 5.26
C GLU A 121 -13.35 4.55 5.04
N LEU A 122 -14.14 4.41 6.10
CA LEU A 122 -15.51 3.91 6.01
C LEU A 122 -16.36 4.82 5.10
N SER A 123 -16.21 6.15 5.20
CA SER A 123 -16.91 7.11 4.35
C SER A 123 -16.47 7.06 2.87
N GLU A 124 -15.27 6.54 2.59
CA GLU A 124 -14.78 6.29 1.23
C GLU A 124 -15.19 4.90 0.68
N GLY A 125 -15.85 4.09 1.52
CA GLY A 125 -16.25 2.73 1.20
C GLY A 125 -15.05 1.78 1.13
N LEU A 126 -14.09 1.95 2.04
CA LEU A 126 -12.97 1.05 2.20
C LEU A 126 -13.47 -0.36 2.54
N SER A 127 -12.97 -1.34 1.80
CA SER A 127 -13.12 -2.77 2.07
C SER A 127 -11.89 -3.50 1.53
N HIS A 128 -11.80 -4.82 1.72
CA HIS A 128 -10.73 -5.62 1.15
C HIS A 128 -11.25 -6.86 0.43
N CYS A 129 -10.43 -7.40 -0.47
CA CYS A 129 -10.71 -8.67 -1.15
C CYS A 129 -9.43 -9.48 -1.37
N TRP A 130 -9.58 -10.80 -1.36
CA TRP A 130 -8.51 -11.74 -1.69
C TRP A 130 -8.58 -12.11 -3.17
N ILE A 131 -7.49 -11.89 -3.90
CA ILE A 131 -7.39 -12.16 -5.34
C ILE A 131 -6.29 -13.20 -5.58
N PRO A 132 -6.49 -14.23 -6.42
CA PRO A 132 -5.42 -15.14 -6.79
C PRO A 132 -4.19 -14.37 -7.32
N ILE A 133 -2.99 -14.75 -6.90
CA ILE A 133 -1.75 -14.05 -7.28
C ILE A 133 -1.63 -13.90 -8.81
N ASP A 134 -1.99 -14.95 -9.56
CA ASP A 134 -1.93 -14.98 -11.02
C ASP A 134 -2.93 -14.02 -11.70
N CYS A 135 -4.00 -13.64 -10.99
CA CYS A 135 -5.01 -12.70 -11.47
C CYS A 135 -4.78 -11.27 -10.97
N THR A 136 -3.81 -11.03 -10.08
CA THR A 136 -3.66 -9.74 -9.39
C THR A 136 -3.30 -8.62 -10.37
N ILE A 137 -2.40 -8.88 -11.33
CA ILE A 137 -1.98 -7.89 -12.33
C ILE A 137 -3.11 -7.56 -13.32
N SER A 138 -3.87 -8.56 -13.78
CA SER A 138 -4.99 -8.29 -14.70
C SER A 138 -6.09 -7.53 -13.98
N THR A 139 -6.44 -7.96 -12.77
CA THR A 139 -7.46 -7.29 -11.94
C THR A 139 -7.13 -5.81 -11.74
N THR A 140 -5.88 -5.48 -11.40
CA THR A 140 -5.49 -4.09 -11.13
C THR A 140 -5.40 -3.20 -12.38
N ARG A 141 -5.10 -3.76 -13.57
CA ARG A 141 -4.95 -2.98 -14.82
C ARG A 141 -6.26 -2.49 -15.42
N ASP A 142 -7.37 -3.17 -15.14
CA ASP A 142 -8.65 -2.86 -15.78
C ASP A 142 -9.41 -1.72 -15.07
N PHE A 143 -8.91 -1.24 -13.93
CA PHE A 143 -9.56 -0.17 -13.19
C PHE A 143 -9.32 1.21 -13.79
N ARG A 144 -10.40 1.99 -13.84
CA ARG A 144 -10.39 3.41 -14.17
C ARG A 144 -10.80 4.19 -12.93
N PRO A 145 -9.83 4.72 -12.17
CA PRO A 145 -10.13 5.55 -11.01
C PRO A 145 -11.01 6.73 -11.41
N SER A 146 -12.11 6.92 -10.68
CA SER A 146 -13.00 8.07 -10.86
C SER A 146 -12.52 9.29 -10.05
N SER A 147 -11.76 9.04 -8.98
CA SER A 147 -11.17 10.07 -8.13
C SER A 147 -9.81 10.55 -8.66
N GLU A 148 -9.42 11.75 -8.26
CA GLU A 148 -8.07 12.28 -8.52
C GLU A 148 -7.00 11.45 -7.82
N VAL A 149 -7.20 11.15 -6.52
CA VAL A 149 -6.29 10.34 -5.71
C VAL A 149 -5.97 9.00 -6.38
N GLY A 150 -6.99 8.29 -6.87
CA GLY A 150 -6.79 6.98 -7.48
C GLY A 150 -5.97 7.00 -8.78
N ARG A 151 -5.79 8.14 -9.45
CA ARG A 151 -4.89 8.24 -10.62
C ARG A 151 -3.41 8.21 -10.26
N PHE A 152 -3.09 8.35 -8.97
CA PHE A 152 -1.74 8.33 -8.43
C PHE A 152 -1.44 7.05 -7.63
N ILE A 153 -2.32 6.04 -7.72
CA ILE A 153 -2.21 4.74 -7.05
C ILE A 153 -1.80 3.66 -8.07
#